data_AF-A0A524GBL6-F1
#
_entry.id   AF-A0A524GBL6-F1
#
_cell.length_a   1.000
_cell.length_b   1.000
_cell.length_c   1.000
_cell.angle_alpha   90.00
_cell.angle_beta   90.00
_cell.angle_gamma   90.00
#
_symmetry.space_group_name_H-M   'P 1'
#
loop_
_entity.id
_entity.type
_entity.pdbx_description
1 polymer ?
#
loop_
_entity_poly.entity_id
_entity_poly.type
_entity_poly.pdbx_seq_one_letter_code
_entity_poly.pdbx_strand_id
1 'polypeptide(L)'
;MVLDLDVTFAKLTNPRMSAGLLVLHSLLSGLQGEPVEPREVRKSVDAFMSKRNVSKQSITNAARRLEEANIIGRKENKYAVNYGYLVSVLLNTILEMNERITNLEEEVESIKSNN
;
A
#
# COMPACT_ATOMS: atom_id res chain seq x y z
N MET A 1 -11.65 -18.07 -12.37
CA MET A 1 -11.24 -17.00 -11.43
C MET A 1 -9.74 -16.99 -11.20
N VAL A 2 -9.08 -18.09 -10.79
CA VAL A 2 -7.61 -18.12 -10.60
C VAL A 2 -6.85 -17.84 -11.90
N LEU A 3 -7.25 -18.47 -13.01
CA LEU A 3 -6.68 -18.23 -14.36
C LEU A 3 -6.77 -16.78 -14.86
N ASP A 4 -7.66 -15.95 -14.30
CA ASP A 4 -7.85 -14.56 -14.76
C ASP A 4 -6.96 -13.57 -13.99
N LEU A 5 -6.65 -13.88 -12.72
CA LEU A 5 -5.78 -13.08 -11.88
C LEU A 5 -4.32 -13.17 -12.31
N ASP A 6 -3.83 -14.38 -12.60
CA ASP A 6 -2.44 -14.58 -13.05
C ASP A 6 -2.19 -13.90 -14.40
N VAL A 7 -3.14 -14.00 -15.33
CA VAL A 7 -3.08 -13.32 -16.64
C VAL A 7 -3.13 -11.80 -16.47
N THR A 8 -3.94 -11.29 -15.55
CA THR A 8 -4.02 -9.85 -15.26
C THR A 8 -2.72 -9.34 -14.64
N PHE A 9 -2.13 -10.09 -13.70
CA PHE A 9 -0.83 -9.75 -13.12
C PHE A 9 0.28 -9.75 -14.17
N ALA A 10 0.35 -10.77 -15.03
CA ALA A 10 1.32 -10.83 -16.12
C ALA A 10 1.19 -9.67 -17.11
N LYS A 11 -0.03 -9.17 -17.33
CA LYS A 11 -0.24 -7.95 -18.12
C LYS A 11 0.28 -6.72 -17.38
N LEU A 12 -0.01 -6.58 -16.09
CA LEU A 12 0.42 -5.44 -15.27
C LEU A 12 1.93 -5.36 -15.08
N THR A 13 2.63 -6.51 -15.02
CA THR A 13 4.10 -6.58 -14.92
C THR A 13 4.81 -6.36 -16.26
N ASN A 14 4.06 -6.22 -17.36
CA ASN A 14 4.68 -5.92 -18.65
C ASN A 14 5.35 -4.53 -18.61
N PRO A 15 6.63 -4.38 -18.99
CA PRO A 15 7.34 -3.09 -18.96
C PRO A 15 6.65 -1.97 -19.76
N ARG A 16 5.82 -2.33 -20.75
CA ARG A 16 5.03 -1.39 -21.55
C ARG A 16 3.79 -0.84 -20.84
N MET A 17 3.44 -1.38 -19.67
CA MET A 17 2.26 -0.97 -18.89
C MET A 17 2.54 0.15 -17.89
N SER A 18 3.73 0.74 -17.89
CA SER A 18 4.08 1.88 -17.03
C SER A 18 3.06 3.03 -17.11
N ALA A 19 2.59 3.38 -18.32
CA ALA A 19 1.53 4.37 -18.50
C ALA A 19 0.17 3.90 -17.95
N GLY A 20 -0.15 2.61 -18.08
CA GLY A 20 -1.39 2.03 -17.55
C GLY A 20 -1.44 2.03 -16.02
N LEU A 21 -0.29 1.84 -15.36
CA LEU A 21 -0.16 1.95 -13.90
C LEU A 21 -0.40 3.39 -13.43
N LEU A 22 0.10 4.38 -14.17
CA LEU A 22 -0.16 5.80 -13.88
C LEU A 22 -1.65 6.16 -14.05
N VAL A 23 -2.31 5.59 -15.07
CA VAL A 23 -3.77 5.74 -15.24
C VAL A 23 -4.51 5.13 -14.05
N LEU A 24 -4.14 3.91 -13.64
CA LEU A 24 -4.76 3.26 -12.49
C LEU A 24 -4.56 4.08 -11.20
N HIS A 25 -3.35 4.60 -10.96
CA HIS A 25 -3.05 5.49 -9.84
C HIS A 25 -3.95 6.75 -9.87
N SER A 26 -4.10 7.38 -11.04
CA SER A 26 -4.96 8.56 -11.20
C SER A 26 -6.43 8.25 -10.88
N LEU A 27 -6.96 7.14 -11.38
CA LEU A 27 -8.34 6.72 -11.13
C LEU A 27 -8.58 6.38 -9.65
N LEU A 28 -7.59 5.77 -9.01
CA LEU A 28 -7.65 5.41 -7.60
C LEU A 28 -7.55 6.63 -6.67
N SER A 29 -6.92 7.73 -7.09
CA SER A 29 -6.65 8.91 -6.25
C SER A 29 -7.90 9.53 -5.59
N GLY A 30 -9.08 9.37 -6.20
CA GLY A 30 -10.35 9.84 -5.63
C GLY A 30 -10.94 8.94 -4.54
N LEU A 31 -10.40 7.72 -4.36
CA LEU A 31 -10.91 6.76 -3.39
C LEU A 31 -10.38 7.08 -1.99
N GLN A 32 -11.20 7.79 -1.22
CA GLN A 32 -10.96 8.08 0.19
C GLN A 32 -11.94 7.36 1.08
N GLY A 33 -11.49 6.99 2.28
CA GLY A 33 -12.34 6.43 3.31
C GLY A 33 -13.17 7.47 4.03
N GLU A 34 -14.19 6.97 4.74
CA GLU A 34 -15.02 7.80 5.60
C GLU A 34 -14.17 8.48 6.69
N PRO A 35 -14.33 9.80 6.90
CA PRO A 35 -13.54 10.50 7.90
C PRO A 35 -13.89 10.05 9.33
N VAL A 36 -12.87 9.69 10.11
CA VAL A 36 -12.98 9.17 11.47
C VAL A 36 -12.44 10.18 12.48
N GLU A 37 -13.20 10.41 13.55
CA GLU A 37 -12.80 11.31 14.62
C GLU A 37 -11.52 10.84 15.34
N PRO A 38 -10.57 11.74 15.67
CA PRO A 38 -9.36 11.38 16.39
C PRO A 38 -9.60 10.67 17.73
N ARG A 39 -10.73 10.95 18.39
CA ARG A 39 -11.10 10.26 19.64
C ARG A 39 -11.47 8.78 19.41
N GLU A 40 -12.14 8.49 18.30
CA GLU A 40 -12.56 7.13 17.97
C GLU A 40 -11.35 6.30 17.55
N VAL A 41 -10.44 6.87 16.76
CA VAL A 41 -9.15 6.22 16.42
C VAL A 41 -8.36 5.86 17.68
N ARG A 42 -8.28 6.76 18.67
CA ARG A 42 -7.62 6.47 19.95
C ARG A 42 -8.26 5.30 20.68
N LYS A 43 -9.59 5.31 20.79
CA LYS A 43 -10.36 4.23 21.43
C LYS A 43 -10.09 2.88 20.75
N SER A 44 -10.07 2.85 19.42
CA SER A 44 -9.77 1.64 18.66
C SER A 44 -8.33 1.16 18.87
N VAL A 45 -7.35 2.07 18.83
CA VAL A 45 -5.92 1.73 19.06
C VAL A 45 -5.71 1.14 20.45
N ASP A 46 -6.30 1.75 21.48
CA ASP A 46 -6.21 1.24 22.85
C ASP A 46 -6.87 -0.13 22.99
N ALA A 47 -8.01 -0.36 22.32
CA ALA A 47 -8.69 -1.66 22.31
C ALA A 47 -7.84 -2.77 21.66
N PHE A 48 -7.08 -2.45 20.60
CA PHE A 48 -6.16 -3.42 19.97
C PHE A 48 -4.93 -3.70 20.84
N MET A 49 -4.48 -2.71 21.61
CA MET A 49 -3.32 -2.80 22.48
C MET A 49 -3.71 -3.36 23.86
N SER A 50 -4.12 -4.62 23.89
CA SER A 50 -4.63 -5.37 25.07
C SER A 50 -3.76 -5.35 26.35
N LYS A 51 -2.51 -4.90 26.27
CA LYS A 51 -1.54 -4.92 27.39
C LYS A 51 -1.09 -3.54 27.88
N ARG A 52 -1.30 -2.46 27.11
CA ARG A 52 -0.85 -1.10 27.47
C ARG A 52 -1.51 -0.05 26.59
N ASN A 53 -2.16 0.93 27.20
CA ASN A 53 -2.70 2.08 26.48
C ASN A 53 -1.56 2.90 25.86
N VAL A 54 -1.77 3.31 24.61
CA VAL A 54 -0.79 4.12 23.89
C VAL A 54 -1.02 5.58 24.24
N SER A 55 0.05 6.35 24.48
CA SER A 55 -0.12 7.75 24.84
C SER A 55 -0.81 8.53 23.71
N LYS A 56 -1.64 9.52 24.07
CA LYS A 56 -2.28 10.44 23.10
C LYS A 56 -1.26 11.05 22.14
N GLN A 57 -0.09 11.44 22.64
CA GLN A 57 0.96 12.06 21.84
C GLN A 57 1.60 11.07 20.86
N SER A 58 1.80 9.81 21.27
CA SER A 58 2.29 8.75 20.39
C SER A 58 1.33 8.50 19.23
N ILE A 59 0.01 8.46 19.48
CA ILE A 59 -1.00 8.27 18.44
C ILE A 59 -1.04 9.48 17.49
N THR A 60 -0.98 10.71 18.02
CA THR A 60 -0.93 11.92 17.19
C THR A 60 0.32 11.94 16.30
N ASN A 61 1.49 11.58 16.84
CA ASN A 61 2.74 11.54 16.08
C ASN A 61 2.70 10.46 15.00
N ALA A 62 2.13 9.29 15.28
CA ALA A 62 1.93 8.26 14.28
C ALA A 62 1.00 8.73 13.16
N ALA A 63 -0.14 9.33 13.50
CA ALA A 63 -1.07 9.90 12.53
C ALA A 63 -0.40 10.97 11.66
N ARG A 64 0.41 11.85 12.26
CA ARG A 64 1.18 12.86 11.51
C ARG A 64 2.15 12.23 10.51
N ARG A 65 2.87 11.17 10.87
CA ARG A 65 3.77 10.48 9.94
C ARG A 65 3.01 9.81 8.79
N LEU A 66 1.85 9.25 9.07
CA LEU A 66 0.97 8.68 8.03
C LEU A 66 0.43 9.76 7.10
N GLU A 67 0.15 10.96 7.64
CA GLU A 67 -0.27 12.14 6.87
C GLU A 67 0.87 12.66 5.99
N GLU A 68 2.08 12.79 6.53
CA GLU A 68 3.30 13.13 5.78
C GLU A 68 3.60 12.10 4.67
N ALA A 69 3.23 10.84 4.87
CA ALA A 69 3.35 9.78 3.87
C ALA A 69 2.18 9.72 2.87
N ASN A 70 1.20 10.63 2.93
CA ASN A 70 -0.04 10.64 2.12
C ASN A 70 -0.95 9.41 2.28
N ILE A 71 -0.71 8.56 3.29
CA ILE A 71 -1.52 7.36 3.56
C ILE A 71 -2.87 7.76 4.17
N ILE A 72 -2.87 8.81 4.99
CA ILE A 72 -4.09 9.44 5.50
C ILE A 72 -4.08 10.93 5.17
N GLY A 73 -5.26 11.53 5.14
CA GLY A 73 -5.44 12.98 5.07
C GLY A 73 -6.39 13.47 6.15
N ARG A 74 -6.59 14.79 6.19
CA ARG A 74 -7.58 15.43 7.05
C ARG A 74 -8.73 15.99 6.25
N LYS A 75 -9.95 15.60 6.62
CA LYS A 75 -11.20 16.20 6.14
C LYS A 75 -11.97 16.69 7.36
N GLU A 76 -12.20 18.00 7.45
CA GLU A 76 -12.90 18.62 8.60
C GLU A 76 -12.29 18.24 9.96
N ASN A 77 -10.95 18.23 10.07
CA ASN A 77 -10.18 17.81 11.25
C ASN A 77 -10.27 16.31 11.62
N LYS A 78 -10.97 15.49 10.84
CA LYS A 78 -11.06 14.03 11.00
C LYS A 78 -10.01 13.33 10.13
N TYR A 79 -9.64 12.11 10.50
CA TYR A 79 -8.72 11.28 9.73
C TYR A 79 -9.45 10.51 8.64
N ALA A 80 -9.01 10.63 7.39
CA ALA A 80 -9.52 9.81 6.28
C ALA A 80 -8.35 9.04 5.66
N VAL A 81 -8.55 7.75 5.39
CA VAL A 81 -7.54 6.95 4.68
C VAL A 81 -7.58 7.30 3.19
N ASN A 82 -6.42 7.52 2.60
CA ASN A 82 -6.28 7.63 1.16
C ASN A 82 -6.14 6.22 0.58
N TYR A 83 -7.27 5.51 0.41
CA TYR A 83 -7.26 4.13 -0.09
C TYR A 83 -6.61 4.03 -1.45
N GLY A 84 -6.84 5.02 -2.32
CA GLY A 84 -6.23 5.03 -3.65
C GLY A 84 -4.72 5.03 -3.63
N TYR A 85 -4.13 5.89 -2.81
CA TYR A 85 -2.69 5.94 -2.64
C TYR A 85 -2.15 4.67 -1.97
N LEU A 86 -2.81 4.18 -0.91
CA LEU A 86 -2.41 2.95 -0.23
C LEU A 86 -2.41 1.73 -1.19
N VAL A 87 -3.46 1.57 -1.99
CA VAL A 87 -3.56 0.50 -3.00
C VAL A 87 -2.45 0.64 -4.03
N SER A 88 -2.16 1.87 -4.47
CA SER A 88 -1.12 2.11 -5.46
C SER A 88 0.28 1.78 -4.93
N VAL A 89 0.58 2.14 -3.68
CA VAL A 89 1.84 1.78 -3.00
C VAL A 89 1.97 0.25 -2.92
N LEU A 90 0.93 -0.43 -2.46
CA LEU A 90 0.93 -1.90 -2.34
C LEU A 90 1.11 -2.58 -3.70
N LEU A 91 0.40 -2.12 -4.73
CA LEU A 91 0.54 -2.64 -6.09
C LEU A 91 1.97 -2.46 -6.59
N ASN A 92 2.54 -1.26 -6.45
CA ASN A 92 3.90 -0.98 -6.89
C ASN A 92 4.93 -1.86 -6.15
N THR A 93 4.80 -2.01 -4.83
CA THR A 93 5.67 -2.90 -4.04
C THR A 93 5.59 -4.36 -4.52
N ILE A 94 4.39 -4.85 -4.85
CA ILE A 94 4.24 -6.22 -5.38
C ILE A 94 4.93 -6.36 -6.74
N LEU A 95 4.78 -5.38 -7.64
CA LEU A 95 5.42 -5.40 -8.95
C LEU A 95 6.96 -5.39 -8.84
N GLU A 96 7.50 -4.52 -7.98
CA GLU A 96 8.94 -4.48 -7.68
C GLU A 96 9.44 -5.79 -7.08
N MET A 97 8.69 -6.40 -6.15
CA MET A 97 9.05 -7.70 -5.59
C MET A 97 9.07 -8.79 -6.65
N ASN A 98 8.09 -8.79 -7.56
CA ASN A 98 8.04 -9.76 -8.66
C ASN A 98 9.25 -9.62 -9.58
N GLU A 99 9.63 -8.40 -9.96
CA GLU A 99 10.83 -8.14 -10.76
C GLU A 99 12.10 -8.64 -10.08
N ARG A 100 12.24 -8.38 -8.77
CA ARG A 100 13.40 -8.87 -7.99
C ARG A 100 13.45 -10.39 -7.94
N ILE A 101 12.30 -11.07 -7.83
CA ILE A 101 12.23 -12.53 -7.85
C ILE A 101 12.62 -13.06 -9.24
N THR A 102 12.09 -12.49 -10.32
CA THR A 102 12.45 -12.90 -11.69
C THR A 102 13.95 -12.77 -11.94
N ASN A 103 14.55 -11.64 -11.55
CA ASN A 103 16.01 -11.45 -11.68
C ASN A 103 16.81 -12.50 -10.89
N LEU A 104 16.36 -12.84 -9.67
CA LEU A 104 17.00 -13.89 -8.87
C LEU A 104 16.84 -15.29 -9.49
N GLU A 105 15.69 -15.58 -10.09
CA GLU A 105 15.46 -16.84 -10.81
C GLU A 105 16.39 -16.96 -12.03
N GLU A 106 16.53 -15.90 -12.82
CA GLU A 106 17.46 -15.84 -13.96
C GLU A 106 18.93 -16.00 -13.52
N GLU A 107 19.33 -15.34 -12.42
CA GLU A 107 20.67 -15.51 -11.85
C GLU A 107 20.93 -16.97 -11.43
N VAL A 108 19.97 -17.62 -10.77
CA VAL A 108 20.09 -19.03 -10.36
C VAL A 108 20.19 -19.97 -11.56
N GLU A 109 19.40 -19.74 -12.62
CA GLU A 109 19.49 -20.53 -13.85
C GLU A 109 20.85 -20.37 -14.54
N SER A 110 21.40 -19.14 -14.56
CA SER A 110 22.73 -18.89 -15.13
C SER A 110 23.83 -19.66 -14.39
N ILE A 111 23.74 -19.77 -13.06
CA ILE A 111 24.69 -20.51 -12.23
C ILE A 111 24.57 -22.02 -12.49
N LYS A 112 23.34 -22.54 -12.62
CA LYS A 112 23.10 -23.96 -12.93
C LYS A 112 23.60 -24.35 -14.31
N SER A 113 23.54 -23.43 -15.28
CA SER A 113 23.94 -23.68 -16.66
C SER A 113 25.46 -23.54 -16.88
N ASN A 114 26.17 -22.90 -15.95
CA ASN A 114 27.63 -22.69 -15.98
C ASN A 114 28.42 -23.70 -15.11
N ASN A 115 27.73 -24.68 -14.50
CA ASN A 115 28.32 -25.86 -13.84
C ASN A 115 27.95 -27.13 -14.60
#